data_AF-A0A5Q4ET98-F1
#
_entry.id   AF-A0A5Q4ET98-F1
#
_cell.length_a   1.000
_cell.length_b   1.000
_cell.length_c   1.000
_cell.angle_alpha   90.00
_cell.angle_beta   90.00
_cell.angle_gamma   90.00
#
_symmetry.space_group_name_H-M   'P 1'
#
loop_
_entity.id
_entity.type
_entity.pdbx_description
1 polymer ?
#
loop_
_entity_poly.entity_id
_entity_poly.type
_entity_poly.pdbx_seq_one_letter_code
_entity_poly.pdbx_strand_id
1 'polypeptide(L)'
;MHPKMKRVVTLGLIAAAGCGIIAASFNGVATTGASAPAPKEDPRITELQAVLVDNPRDSLTAIRLATVLADNNRYEEAAQWLDLASKLDPSRHEEFVRAVAGSADASLDEIVAASPRGSGGADVVLSNILSVSNYSPVGSVHAYALGSHTCNIGDQPLAWDNNGTPAFGMNAYRLHDGRLMQVGMSFAKTACCVFNQNGCGLACSGTGFGLRAGCLDIYSATWNGNQARLGPRSVINAFTGEFQPLPSGSGDSTFRRLQIDAADLDTSTYPGALYFVEGVYVCTDSSLAGNTANNATYKRVTFNASNNMALAPEMSAGRGAIWAWADHGEGLNALDRDIDIRNVDVPDEGRFVFASKVIDNGDGSWRYEYAVFNLNSDRSGGSFSVPVPDSVTVTNVGFHSPPYHSGEIYDNTFWTSSVGSGAVTWSSPETYAQNPNTNALRWGTMYNFWFEADTAPESANVTLGLFKPGAPGSINAGSIAPSAIDCPWDLSGDGQVGSADLGVLLGQWGTTYGASDLAELLGSWGPCN
;
A
#
# COMPACT_ATOMS: atom_id res chain seq x y z
N MET A 1 38.94 -16.54 24.77
CA MET A 1 39.32 -15.49 23.80
C MET A 1 38.07 -14.87 23.21
N HIS A 2 37.93 -13.56 23.41
CA HIS A 2 37.05 -12.56 22.77
C HIS A 2 35.51 -12.68 22.84
N PRO A 3 34.83 -11.71 23.53
CA PRO A 3 33.38 -11.61 23.67
C PRO A 3 32.76 -10.55 22.74
N LYS A 4 31.62 -10.85 22.10
CA LYS A 4 30.65 -9.84 21.59
C LYS A 4 29.25 -10.47 21.48
N MET A 5 28.45 -10.39 22.54
CA MET A 5 27.00 -10.65 22.47
C MET A 5 26.24 -10.07 23.67
N LYS A 6 26.51 -8.81 24.03
CA LYS A 6 25.76 -8.05 25.05
C LYS A 6 25.68 -6.57 24.66
N ARG A 7 24.82 -6.22 23.69
CA ARG A 7 24.46 -4.82 23.44
C ARG A 7 23.08 -4.56 22.78
N VAL A 8 22.20 -5.55 22.66
CA VAL A 8 20.90 -5.39 21.96
C VAL A 8 19.69 -5.26 22.90
N VAL A 9 19.85 -5.48 24.21
CA VAL A 9 18.69 -5.51 25.14
C VAL A 9 18.30 -4.12 25.69
N THR A 10 19.00 -3.03 25.33
CA THR A 10 18.78 -1.71 25.96
C THR A 10 17.96 -0.71 25.11
N LEU A 11 17.56 -1.04 23.88
CA LEU A 11 16.74 -0.12 23.06
C LEU A 11 15.23 -0.23 23.31
N GLY A 12 14.72 -1.35 23.83
CA GLY A 12 13.28 -1.58 24.03
C GLY A 12 12.65 -0.94 25.27
N LEU A 13 13.44 -0.44 26.22
CA LEU A 13 12.90 0.17 27.46
C LEU A 13 12.76 1.70 27.40
N ILE A 14 13.23 2.37 26.35
CA ILE A 14 13.24 3.83 26.28
C ILE A 14 11.86 4.38 25.84
N ALA A 15 11.06 3.60 25.11
CA ALA A 15 9.71 4.03 24.70
C ALA A 15 8.72 4.13 25.89
N ALA A 16 8.87 3.30 26.93
CA ALA A 16 7.96 3.30 28.08
C ALA A 16 8.22 4.46 29.07
N ALA A 17 9.43 5.04 29.10
CA ALA A 17 9.76 6.13 30.02
C ALA A 17 9.31 7.52 29.52
N GLY A 18 9.06 7.68 28.22
CA GLY A 18 8.57 8.94 27.63
C GLY A 18 7.11 9.25 27.95
N CYS A 19 6.29 8.23 28.25
CA CYS A 19 4.86 8.37 28.48
C CYS A 19 4.51 8.94 29.88
N GLY A 20 5.44 8.85 30.84
CA GLY A 20 5.23 9.33 32.22
C GLY A 20 5.35 10.84 32.43
N ILE A 21 5.86 11.60 31.46
CA ILE A 21 6.14 13.03 31.62
C ILE A 21 4.95 13.92 31.22
N ILE A 22 4.01 13.41 30.43
CA ILE A 22 2.87 14.21 29.93
C ILE A 22 1.77 14.39 31.01
N ALA A 23 1.71 13.54 32.03
CA ALA A 23 0.69 13.59 33.08
C ALA A 23 0.85 14.76 34.09
N ALA A 24 1.95 15.52 34.07
CA ALA A 24 2.25 16.51 35.11
C ALA A 24 1.81 17.96 34.79
N SER A 25 1.15 18.24 33.66
CA SER A 25 0.88 19.63 33.23
C SER A 25 -0.58 20.08 33.20
N PHE A 26 -1.54 19.25 33.65
CA PHE A 26 -2.94 19.66 33.83
C PHE A 26 -3.37 19.61 35.30
N ASN A 27 -2.81 20.50 36.13
CA ASN A 27 -3.37 20.78 37.45
C ASN A 27 -3.95 22.19 37.48
N GLY A 28 -5.25 22.28 37.32
CA GLY A 28 -6.00 23.48 37.70
C GLY A 28 -7.25 23.73 36.89
N VAL A 29 -8.35 23.01 37.17
CA VAL A 29 -9.70 23.57 37.37
C VAL A 29 -10.50 22.53 38.15
N ALA A 30 -10.96 22.90 39.36
CA ALA A 30 -11.91 22.12 40.13
C ALA A 30 -13.30 22.72 39.95
N THR A 31 -14.29 21.94 39.48
CA THR A 31 -15.72 22.15 39.78
C THR A 31 -16.53 20.85 39.64
N THR A 32 -17.05 20.38 40.79
CA THR A 32 -18.40 19.84 41.06
C THR A 32 -19.01 18.70 40.20
N GLY A 33 -19.06 17.50 40.79
CA GLY A 33 -20.31 16.81 41.16
C GLY A 33 -21.23 16.21 40.08
N ALA A 34 -20.98 14.95 39.70
CA ALA A 34 -21.97 13.90 39.47
C ALA A 34 -21.25 12.54 39.33
N SER A 35 -21.57 11.54 40.15
CA SER A 35 -21.03 10.19 39.99
C SER A 35 -21.70 9.51 38.79
N ALA A 36 -20.98 9.45 37.66
CA ALA A 36 -21.34 8.59 36.54
C ALA A 36 -21.28 7.11 36.99
N PRO A 37 -22.20 6.24 36.51
CA PRO A 37 -22.07 4.80 36.74
C PRO A 37 -20.78 4.28 36.12
N ALA A 38 -20.11 3.33 36.80
CA ALA A 38 -18.91 2.69 36.29
C ALA A 38 -19.15 2.13 34.88
N PRO A 39 -18.21 2.30 33.92
CA PRO A 39 -18.35 1.76 32.58
C PRO A 39 -18.52 0.24 32.65
N LYS A 40 -19.49 -0.30 31.90
CA LYS A 40 -19.63 -1.75 31.73
C LYS A 40 -18.41 -2.26 30.95
N GLU A 41 -17.80 -3.32 31.46
CA GLU A 41 -16.66 -3.98 30.80
C GLU A 41 -17.09 -4.51 29.42
N ASP A 42 -16.25 -4.29 28.41
CA ASP A 42 -16.47 -4.78 27.05
C ASP A 42 -16.53 -6.32 27.06
N PRO A 43 -17.64 -6.93 26.65
CA PRO A 43 -17.84 -8.38 26.77
C PRO A 43 -16.80 -9.19 25.99
N ARG A 44 -16.18 -8.59 24.96
CA ARG A 44 -15.12 -9.21 24.17
C ARG A 44 -13.87 -9.49 24.99
N ILE A 45 -13.60 -8.67 26.03
CA ILE A 45 -12.45 -8.88 26.92
C ILE A 45 -12.60 -10.20 27.67
N THR A 46 -13.77 -10.44 28.27
CA THR A 46 -14.06 -11.68 29.02
C THR A 46 -14.05 -12.91 28.10
N GLU A 47 -14.57 -12.79 26.88
CA GLU A 47 -14.59 -13.87 25.89
C GLU A 47 -13.17 -14.28 25.45
N LEU A 48 -12.34 -13.31 25.07
CA LEU A 48 -10.96 -13.55 24.66
C LEU A 48 -10.09 -14.07 25.81
N GLN A 49 -10.31 -13.58 27.03
CA GLN A 49 -9.66 -14.12 28.22
C GLN A 49 -10.05 -15.58 28.48
N ALA A 50 -11.31 -15.96 28.28
CA ALA A 50 -11.75 -17.35 28.43
C ALA A 50 -11.06 -18.28 27.41
N VAL A 51 -10.93 -17.84 26.15
CA VAL A 51 -10.18 -18.60 25.12
C VAL A 51 -8.71 -18.77 25.50
N LEU A 52 -8.07 -17.76 26.08
CA LEU A 52 -6.68 -17.81 26.53
C LEU A 52 -6.48 -18.62 27.82
N VAL A 53 -7.52 -18.81 28.62
CA VAL A 53 -7.51 -19.77 29.74
C VAL A 53 -7.44 -21.20 29.21
N ASP A 54 -8.18 -21.51 28.14
CA ASP A 54 -8.21 -22.84 27.52
C ASP A 54 -7.00 -23.09 26.61
N ASN A 55 -6.47 -22.06 25.95
CA ASN A 55 -5.29 -22.14 25.10
C ASN A 55 -4.30 -20.95 25.33
N PRO A 56 -3.44 -21.03 26.37
CA PRO A 56 -2.57 -19.92 26.76
C PRO A 56 -1.40 -19.66 25.79
N ARG A 57 -1.26 -20.47 24.73
CA ARG A 57 -0.23 -20.31 23.69
C ARG A 57 -0.77 -19.75 22.37
N ASP A 58 -2.06 -19.43 22.31
CA ASP A 58 -2.67 -18.82 21.14
C ASP A 58 -2.22 -17.35 21.00
N SER A 59 -1.16 -17.15 20.21
CA SER A 59 -0.60 -15.82 19.96
C SER A 59 -1.61 -14.90 19.26
N LEU A 60 -2.49 -15.41 18.41
CA LEU A 60 -3.48 -14.61 17.68
C LEU A 60 -4.59 -14.09 18.60
N THR A 61 -5.08 -14.94 19.49
CA THR A 61 -6.07 -14.54 20.50
C THR A 61 -5.47 -13.56 21.51
N ALA A 62 -4.19 -13.72 21.87
CA ALA A 62 -3.47 -12.77 22.72
C ALA A 62 -3.32 -11.37 22.06
N ILE A 63 -3.06 -11.32 20.75
CA ILE A 63 -3.06 -10.06 19.97
C ILE A 63 -4.44 -9.41 20.00
N ARG A 64 -5.49 -10.17 19.70
CA ARG A 64 -6.87 -9.67 19.68
C ARG A 64 -7.28 -9.09 21.03
N LEU A 65 -6.92 -9.76 22.13
CA LEU A 65 -7.18 -9.26 23.48
C LEU A 65 -6.42 -7.96 23.75
N ALA A 66 -5.14 -7.88 23.36
CA ALA A 66 -4.35 -6.65 23.51
C ALA A 66 -4.98 -5.46 22.77
N THR A 67 -5.49 -5.67 21.55
CA THR A 67 -6.19 -4.64 20.78
C THR A 67 -7.47 -4.17 21.47
N VAL A 68 -8.35 -5.08 21.89
CA VAL A 68 -9.60 -4.71 22.57
C VAL A 68 -9.34 -3.99 23.90
N LEU A 69 -8.28 -4.37 24.62
CA LEU A 69 -7.84 -3.66 25.84
C LEU A 69 -7.36 -2.24 25.53
N ALA A 70 -6.60 -2.04 24.45
CA ALA A 70 -6.15 -0.72 24.02
C ALA A 70 -7.33 0.18 23.61
N ASP A 71 -8.31 -0.35 22.87
CA ASP A 71 -9.54 0.36 22.48
C ASP A 71 -10.37 0.81 23.71
N ASN A 72 -10.21 0.11 24.84
CA ASN A 72 -10.87 0.41 26.10
C ASN A 72 -9.97 1.22 27.07
N ASN A 73 -8.88 1.84 26.58
CA ASN A 73 -7.91 2.61 27.36
C ASN A 73 -7.16 1.80 28.46
N ARG A 74 -7.10 0.47 28.35
CA ARG A 74 -6.40 -0.44 29.28
C ARG A 74 -4.99 -0.76 28.78
N TYR A 75 -4.19 0.28 28.56
CA TYR A 75 -2.90 0.21 27.86
C TYR A 75 -1.86 -0.67 28.57
N GLU A 76 -1.81 -0.67 29.90
CA GLU A 76 -0.87 -1.50 30.66
C GLU A 76 -1.15 -2.99 30.48
N GLU A 77 -2.43 -3.38 30.44
CA GLU A 77 -2.85 -4.76 30.22
C GLU A 77 -2.63 -5.17 28.77
N ALA A 78 -2.93 -4.29 27.82
CA ALA A 78 -2.65 -4.49 26.41
C ALA A 78 -1.16 -4.77 26.17
N ALA A 79 -0.26 -4.01 26.81
CA ALA A 79 1.18 -4.19 26.69
C ALA A 79 1.66 -5.56 27.21
N GLN A 80 1.06 -6.08 28.28
CA GLN A 80 1.40 -7.41 28.82
C GLN A 80 1.01 -8.54 27.88
N TRP A 81 -0.18 -8.46 27.27
CA TRP A 81 -0.65 -9.47 26.31
C TRP A 81 0.14 -9.44 25.00
N LEU A 82 0.56 -8.25 24.56
CA LEU A 82 1.42 -8.11 23.40
C LEU A 82 2.83 -8.66 23.63
N ASP A 83 3.42 -8.39 24.80
CA ASP A 83 4.71 -8.96 25.19
C ASP A 83 4.64 -10.49 25.22
N LEU A 84 3.56 -11.06 25.76
CA LEU A 84 3.31 -12.50 25.73
C LEU A 84 3.19 -13.03 24.28
N ALA A 85 2.38 -12.39 23.44
CA ALA A 85 2.17 -12.81 22.05
C ALA A 85 3.48 -12.77 21.24
N SER A 86 4.31 -11.75 21.45
CA SER A 86 5.63 -11.61 20.81
C SER A 86 6.62 -12.70 21.20
N LYS A 87 6.50 -13.24 22.41
CA LYS A 87 7.32 -14.36 22.90
C LYS A 87 6.82 -15.70 22.39
N LEU A 88 5.51 -15.82 22.16
CA LEU A 88 4.88 -17.03 21.65
C LEU A 88 5.14 -17.24 20.16
N ASP A 89 5.14 -16.17 19.36
CA ASP A 89 5.39 -16.25 17.92
C ASP A 89 6.22 -15.07 17.39
N PRO A 90 7.56 -15.13 17.50
CA PRO A 90 8.45 -14.05 17.06
C PRO A 90 8.39 -13.73 15.56
N SER A 91 7.82 -14.62 14.73
CA SER A 91 7.72 -14.42 13.28
C SER A 91 6.67 -13.38 12.88
N ARG A 92 5.72 -13.10 13.79
CA ARG A 92 4.62 -12.15 13.60
C ARG A 92 4.90 -10.77 14.19
N HIS A 93 6.20 -10.43 14.34
CA HIS A 93 6.64 -9.20 15.00
C HIS A 93 6.02 -7.92 14.43
N GLU A 94 5.87 -7.85 13.11
CA GLU A 94 5.26 -6.70 12.45
C GLU A 94 3.76 -6.56 12.70
N GLU A 95 3.02 -7.67 12.85
CA GLU A 95 1.60 -7.62 13.24
C GLU A 95 1.43 -7.17 14.70
N PHE A 96 2.36 -7.51 15.59
CA PHE A 96 2.35 -7.00 16.97
C PHE A 96 2.57 -5.48 17.00
N VAL A 97 3.49 -4.97 16.17
CA VAL A 97 3.75 -3.53 16.05
C VAL A 97 2.53 -2.81 15.45
N ARG A 98 1.86 -3.40 14.44
CA ARG A 98 0.62 -2.85 13.86
C ARG A 98 -0.57 -2.88 14.82
N ALA A 99 -0.69 -3.88 15.68
CA ALA A 99 -1.75 -3.95 16.69
C ALA A 99 -1.66 -2.83 17.75
N VAL A 100 -0.46 -2.28 17.98
CA VAL A 100 -0.22 -1.09 18.82
C VAL A 100 -0.36 0.20 18.04
N ALA A 101 0.06 0.22 16.77
CA ALA A 101 -0.03 1.40 15.91
C ALA A 101 -1.46 1.67 15.38
N GLY A 102 -2.30 0.65 15.33
CA GLY A 102 -3.65 0.71 14.74
C GLY A 102 -4.71 1.43 15.57
N SER A 103 -4.36 2.02 16.72
CA SER A 103 -5.27 2.82 17.55
C SER A 103 -4.79 4.25 17.79
N ALA A 104 -3.72 4.69 17.11
CA ALA A 104 -3.23 6.06 17.19
C ALA A 104 -3.51 6.80 15.88
N ASP A 105 -4.40 7.79 15.95
CA ASP A 105 -4.47 8.90 15.01
C ASP A 105 -3.09 9.59 14.97
N ALA A 106 -2.23 9.17 14.03
CA ALA A 106 -0.90 9.72 13.92
C ALA A 106 -0.95 11.15 13.38
N SER A 107 -1.01 12.11 14.30
CA SER A 107 -0.64 13.49 14.03
C SER A 107 0.83 13.57 13.57
N LEU A 108 1.22 14.65 12.89
CA LEU A 108 2.59 14.89 12.41
C LEU A 108 3.67 14.70 13.51
N ASP A 109 3.32 14.87 14.79
CA ASP A 109 4.21 14.64 15.93
C ASP A 109 4.55 13.15 16.14
N GLU A 110 3.66 12.22 15.78
CA GLU A 110 3.91 10.77 15.87
C GLU A 110 4.75 10.24 14.72
N ILE A 111 4.66 10.82 13.51
CA ILE A 111 5.52 10.45 12.37
C ILE A 111 6.99 10.83 12.63
N VAL A 112 7.20 11.98 13.29
CA VAL A 112 8.53 12.48 13.69
C VAL A 112 9.10 11.66 14.86
N ALA A 113 8.25 11.08 15.72
CA ALA A 113 8.67 10.25 16.84
C ALA A 113 8.86 8.75 16.49
N ALA A 114 8.11 8.22 15.52
CA ALA A 114 8.14 6.81 15.12
C ALA A 114 9.11 6.52 13.96
N SER A 115 9.55 7.54 13.22
CA SER A 115 10.66 7.37 12.28
C SER A 115 11.96 7.34 13.08
N PRO A 116 12.78 6.27 13.06
CA PRO A 116 14.19 6.47 13.33
C PRO A 116 14.61 7.59 12.37
N ARG A 117 15.38 8.60 12.84
CA ARG A 117 16.01 9.57 11.94
C ARG A 117 16.43 8.77 10.71
N GLY A 118 15.90 9.12 9.53
CA GLY A 118 16.31 8.50 8.29
C GLY A 118 17.83 8.42 8.31
N SER A 119 18.41 7.34 7.78
CA SER A 119 19.86 7.22 7.66
C SER A 119 20.45 8.58 7.33
N GLY A 120 21.38 9.07 8.17
CA GLY A 120 21.79 10.48 8.17
C GLY A 120 21.98 11.03 6.76
N GLY A 121 21.48 12.23 6.49
CA GLY A 121 21.26 12.70 5.13
C GLY A 121 20.01 13.57 4.98
N ALA A 122 19.70 13.93 3.75
CA ALA A 122 18.52 14.72 3.41
C ALA A 122 17.30 13.78 3.25
N ASP A 123 16.09 14.24 3.59
CA ASP A 123 14.88 13.41 3.55
C ASP A 123 13.65 14.28 3.25
N VAL A 124 13.05 14.08 2.07
CA VAL A 124 11.92 14.87 1.58
C VAL A 124 10.61 14.16 1.90
N VAL A 125 9.71 14.85 2.58
CA VAL A 125 8.36 14.34 2.88
C VAL A 125 7.31 15.39 2.54
N LEU A 126 6.24 14.97 1.86
CA LEU A 126 5.04 15.78 1.74
C LEU A 126 4.25 15.67 3.04
N SER A 127 4.35 16.70 3.90
CA SER A 127 3.69 16.72 5.20
C SER A 127 2.21 17.03 5.12
N ASN A 128 1.78 17.82 4.13
CA ASN A 128 0.36 18.13 3.91
C ASN A 128 0.04 18.64 2.50
N ILE A 129 -1.24 18.61 2.15
CA ILE A 129 -1.85 19.21 0.97
C ILE A 129 -2.97 20.10 1.51
N LEU A 130 -2.80 21.42 1.43
CA LEU A 130 -3.75 22.40 1.99
C LEU A 130 -4.50 23.21 0.94
N SER A 131 -4.21 23.01 -0.36
CA SER A 131 -4.95 23.68 -1.43
C SER A 131 -5.13 22.76 -2.62
N VAL A 132 -6.21 22.99 -3.36
CA VAL A 132 -6.51 22.35 -4.63
C VAL A 132 -6.92 23.43 -5.63
N SER A 133 -6.50 23.29 -6.89
CA SER A 133 -6.94 24.13 -7.99
C SER A 133 -7.72 23.27 -8.97
N ASN A 134 -8.93 23.69 -9.29
CA ASN A 134 -9.79 23.07 -10.30
C ASN A 134 -9.67 23.87 -11.59
N TYR A 135 -9.43 23.20 -12.72
CA TYR A 135 -9.30 23.81 -14.03
C TYR A 135 -10.49 23.46 -14.93
N SER A 136 -10.74 24.27 -15.96
CA SER A 136 -11.79 23.98 -16.93
C SER A 136 -11.58 22.62 -17.60
N PRO A 137 -12.60 21.75 -17.67
CA PRO A 137 -12.48 20.46 -18.32
C PRO A 137 -12.32 20.60 -19.84
N VAL A 138 -11.72 19.59 -20.46
CA VAL A 138 -11.63 19.45 -21.93
C VAL A 138 -12.21 18.09 -22.30
N GLY A 139 -13.35 18.08 -22.99
CA GLY A 139 -14.11 16.85 -23.20
C GLY A 139 -14.61 16.27 -21.87
N SER A 140 -14.39 14.97 -21.65
CA SER A 140 -14.67 14.28 -20.38
C SER A 140 -13.58 14.49 -19.31
N VAL A 141 -12.42 15.04 -19.68
CA VAL A 141 -11.29 15.11 -18.77
C VAL A 141 -11.37 16.35 -17.89
N HIS A 142 -11.44 16.12 -16.58
CA HIS A 142 -11.26 17.14 -15.57
C HIS A 142 -9.80 17.25 -15.15
N ALA A 143 -9.35 18.46 -14.81
CA ALA A 143 -7.97 18.71 -14.42
C ALA A 143 -7.85 19.44 -13.09
N TYR A 144 -6.85 19.01 -12.31
CA TYR A 144 -6.59 19.48 -10.97
C TYR A 144 -5.10 19.75 -10.74
N ALA A 145 -4.79 20.47 -9.67
CA ALA A 145 -3.45 20.53 -9.10
C ALA A 145 -3.53 20.58 -7.57
N LEU A 146 -2.51 20.05 -6.91
CA LEU A 146 -2.42 19.95 -5.46
C LEU A 146 -1.37 20.93 -4.94
N GLY A 147 -1.69 21.63 -3.87
CA GLY A 147 -0.70 22.38 -3.09
C GLY A 147 0.22 21.42 -2.34
N SER A 148 1.43 21.88 -2.02
CA SER A 148 2.43 21.04 -1.36
C SER A 148 3.01 21.75 -0.14
N HIS A 149 2.88 21.12 1.02
CA HIS A 149 3.65 21.42 2.22
C HIS A 149 4.75 20.37 2.34
N THR A 150 5.99 20.78 2.08
CA THR A 150 7.10 19.85 1.90
C THR A 150 8.13 20.08 2.97
N CYS A 151 8.43 19.04 3.73
CA CYS A 151 9.38 19.05 4.81
C CYS A 151 10.68 18.39 4.42
N ASN A 152 11.80 18.96 4.86
CA ASN A 152 13.05 18.23 4.99
C ASN A 152 13.14 17.68 6.41
N ILE A 153 12.84 16.39 6.60
CA ILE A 153 12.90 15.76 7.93
C ILE A 153 14.27 15.15 8.24
N GLY A 154 15.22 15.30 7.31
CA GLY A 154 16.60 14.87 7.45
C GLY A 154 17.48 15.88 8.21
N ASP A 155 18.77 15.59 8.27
CA ASP A 155 19.79 16.43 8.92
C ASP A 155 20.74 17.12 7.93
N GLN A 156 20.59 16.88 6.63
CA GLN A 156 21.29 17.59 5.54
C GLN A 156 20.30 18.40 4.68
N PRO A 157 20.74 19.52 4.05
CA PRO A 157 19.90 20.28 3.12
C PRO A 157 19.54 19.50 1.84
N LEU A 158 18.37 19.79 1.26
CA LEU A 158 17.95 19.33 -0.07
C LEU A 158 18.24 20.41 -1.12
N ALA A 159 18.76 20.03 -2.27
CA ALA A 159 18.80 20.89 -3.45
C ALA A 159 17.37 21.27 -3.87
N TRP A 160 17.21 22.49 -4.39
CA TRP A 160 15.90 23.07 -4.71
C TRP A 160 15.96 23.81 -6.04
N ASP A 161 16.24 23.04 -7.08
CA ASP A 161 16.69 23.54 -8.36
C ASP A 161 15.50 23.89 -9.26
N ASN A 162 15.60 25.06 -9.90
CA ASN A 162 14.62 25.48 -10.88
C ASN A 162 14.68 24.62 -12.14
N ASN A 163 13.59 23.92 -12.43
CA ASN A 163 13.52 22.89 -13.47
C ASN A 163 14.42 21.67 -13.21
N GLY A 164 14.62 21.32 -11.94
CA GLY A 164 15.38 20.14 -11.50
C GLY A 164 14.76 19.47 -10.27
N THR A 165 15.59 19.08 -9.32
CA THR A 165 15.17 18.41 -8.08
C THR A 165 14.59 19.40 -7.04
N PRO A 166 13.61 18.99 -6.21
CA PRO A 166 12.80 17.78 -6.34
C PRO A 166 11.67 17.90 -7.37
N ALA A 167 11.16 16.74 -7.80
CA ALA A 167 9.94 16.57 -8.59
C ALA A 167 8.77 16.10 -7.73
N PHE A 168 7.60 16.68 -7.94
CA PHE A 168 6.34 16.38 -7.29
C PHE A 168 5.32 15.82 -8.30
N GLY A 169 5.10 14.52 -8.29
CA GLY A 169 4.03 13.86 -9.03
C GLY A 169 2.72 13.87 -8.24
N MET A 170 1.60 14.12 -8.92
CA MET A 170 0.27 14.09 -8.32
C MET A 170 -0.54 12.95 -8.93
N ASN A 171 -1.25 12.19 -8.11
CA ASN A 171 -2.10 11.07 -8.53
C ASN A 171 -3.48 11.18 -7.87
N ALA A 172 -4.46 10.48 -8.43
CA ALA A 172 -5.80 10.33 -7.86
C ALA A 172 -6.24 8.86 -7.88
N TYR A 173 -7.01 8.47 -6.87
CA TYR A 173 -7.45 7.09 -6.64
C TYR A 173 -8.93 7.06 -6.28
N ARG A 174 -9.60 5.99 -6.70
CA ARG A 174 -10.97 5.65 -6.32
C ARG A 174 -10.96 4.30 -5.60
N LEU A 175 -11.60 4.23 -4.44
CA LEU A 175 -11.93 3.00 -3.74
C LEU A 175 -13.43 2.74 -3.87
N HIS A 176 -13.79 1.62 -4.48
CA HIS A 176 -15.17 1.22 -4.70
C HIS A 176 -15.25 -0.30 -4.82
N ASP A 177 -16.28 -0.92 -4.23
CA ASP A 177 -16.54 -2.36 -4.32
C ASP A 177 -15.28 -3.22 -4.01
N GLY A 178 -14.63 -2.92 -2.89
CA GLY A 178 -13.45 -3.67 -2.42
C GLY A 178 -12.17 -3.47 -3.24
N ARG A 179 -12.14 -2.54 -4.22
CA ARG A 179 -10.96 -2.28 -5.06
C ARG A 179 -10.53 -0.82 -5.03
N LEU A 180 -9.25 -0.58 -4.76
CA LEU A 180 -8.60 0.72 -4.95
C LEU A 180 -7.95 0.78 -6.34
N MET A 181 -8.29 1.79 -7.15
CA MET A 181 -7.76 2.00 -8.50
C MET A 181 -7.18 3.40 -8.66
N GLN A 182 -6.04 3.53 -9.35
CA GLN A 182 -5.47 4.84 -9.70
C GLN A 182 -6.18 5.43 -10.92
N VAL A 183 -7.12 6.35 -10.72
CA VAL A 183 -7.95 6.93 -11.79
C VAL A 183 -7.34 8.18 -12.43
N GLY A 184 -6.22 8.67 -11.91
CA GLY A 184 -5.60 9.87 -12.46
C GLY A 184 -4.13 10.01 -12.13
N MET A 185 -3.44 10.72 -13.01
CA MET A 185 -2.04 11.12 -12.81
C MET A 185 -1.77 12.49 -13.44
N SER A 186 -0.70 13.12 -12.98
CA SER A 186 -0.12 14.33 -13.58
C SER A 186 1.30 14.09 -14.07
N PHE A 187 1.83 15.04 -14.83
CA PHE A 187 3.28 15.23 -14.98
C PHE A 187 3.89 15.65 -13.63
N ALA A 188 5.21 15.60 -13.50
CA ALA A 188 5.88 15.97 -12.25
C ALA A 188 6.23 17.45 -12.24
N LYS A 189 5.82 18.19 -11.20
CA LYS A 189 6.20 19.58 -11.02
C LYS A 189 7.59 19.64 -10.39
N THR A 190 8.50 20.41 -10.94
CA THR A 190 9.82 20.61 -10.34
C THR A 190 9.92 21.84 -9.47
N ALA A 191 10.89 21.85 -8.56
CA ALA A 191 11.15 22.97 -7.68
C ALA A 191 11.57 24.25 -8.45
N CYS A 192 11.62 25.37 -7.73
CA CYS A 192 12.20 26.61 -8.26
C CYS A 192 12.77 27.52 -7.19
N CYS A 193 12.03 27.64 -6.08
CA CYS A 193 12.13 28.78 -5.21
C CYS A 193 11.79 28.29 -3.81
N VAL A 194 12.78 28.18 -2.95
CA VAL A 194 12.58 27.64 -1.61
C VAL A 194 12.12 28.73 -0.66
N PHE A 195 11.13 28.40 0.16
CA PHE A 195 10.79 29.14 1.36
C PHE A 195 11.17 28.29 2.57
N ASN A 196 12.09 28.77 3.40
CA ASN A 196 12.50 28.06 4.62
C ASN A 196 11.75 28.65 5.82
N GLN A 197 10.82 27.88 6.38
CA GLN A 197 10.07 28.26 7.58
C GLN A 197 9.90 27.09 8.54
N ASN A 198 9.48 27.39 9.78
CA ASN A 198 9.08 26.37 10.74
C ASN A 198 7.75 25.73 10.33
N GLY A 199 7.55 24.46 10.69
CA GLY A 199 6.29 23.75 10.43
C GLY A 199 6.43 22.23 10.20
N CYS A 200 7.62 21.67 10.36
CA CYS A 200 7.88 20.23 10.19
C CYS A 200 7.97 19.44 11.51
N GLY A 201 7.57 20.02 12.64
CA GLY A 201 7.83 19.43 13.97
C GLY A 201 9.32 19.42 14.37
N LEU A 202 10.18 20.07 13.56
CA LEU A 202 11.63 20.16 13.73
C LEU A 202 12.06 21.63 13.74
N ALA A 203 13.22 21.89 14.36
CA ALA A 203 13.83 23.21 14.29
C ALA A 203 14.35 23.47 12.87
N CYS A 204 13.77 24.44 12.17
CA CYS A 204 14.25 24.84 10.84
C CYS A 204 15.65 25.45 10.94
N SER A 205 16.62 24.82 10.26
CA SER A 205 18.01 25.28 10.25
C SER A 205 18.16 26.67 9.64
N GLY A 206 18.92 27.54 10.32
CA GLY A 206 19.32 28.85 9.80
C GLY A 206 20.42 28.81 8.73
N THR A 207 21.02 27.64 8.48
CA THR A 207 22.19 27.47 7.61
C THR A 207 21.98 26.34 6.60
N GLY A 208 22.74 26.37 5.50
CA GLY A 208 22.62 25.42 4.38
C GLY A 208 22.02 26.06 3.13
N PHE A 209 21.91 25.26 2.06
CA PHE A 209 21.30 25.63 0.78
C PHE A 209 19.90 25.01 0.62
N GLY A 210 19.19 25.40 -0.44
CA GLY A 210 17.89 24.83 -0.81
C GLY A 210 16.91 24.73 0.36
N LEU A 211 16.21 23.59 0.48
CA LEU A 211 15.34 23.31 1.63
C LEU A 211 16.18 22.72 2.75
N ARG A 212 16.42 23.54 3.77
CA ARG A 212 17.33 23.21 4.85
C ARG A 212 16.72 22.18 5.80
N ALA A 213 17.57 21.49 6.54
CA ALA A 213 17.16 20.52 7.54
C ALA A 213 16.11 21.11 8.50
N GLY A 214 15.03 20.37 8.73
CA GLY A 214 13.92 20.74 9.58
C GLY A 214 12.99 21.83 9.04
N CYS A 215 13.23 22.36 7.84
CA CYS A 215 12.43 23.44 7.27
C CYS A 215 11.29 22.93 6.39
N LEU A 216 10.21 23.71 6.37
CA LEU A 216 9.01 23.55 5.54
C LEU A 216 9.05 24.51 4.36
N ASP A 217 8.78 24.01 3.15
CA ASP A 217 8.45 24.78 1.95
C ASP A 217 6.95 24.65 1.61
N ILE A 218 6.34 25.72 1.11
CA ILE A 218 4.92 25.71 0.69
C ILE A 218 4.79 26.21 -0.75
N TYR A 219 4.13 25.41 -1.59
CA TYR A 219 3.58 25.88 -2.86
C TYR A 219 2.06 25.75 -2.90
N SER A 220 1.41 26.75 -3.50
CA SER A 220 -0.02 26.71 -3.79
C SER A 220 -0.34 25.74 -4.92
N ALA A 221 -1.57 25.23 -4.95
CA ALA A 221 -2.04 24.38 -6.04
C ALA A 221 -1.92 25.05 -7.42
N THR A 222 -2.22 26.35 -7.55
CA THR A 222 -2.08 27.07 -8.81
C THR A 222 -0.62 27.12 -9.28
N TRP A 223 0.32 27.26 -8.34
CA TRP A 223 1.75 27.23 -8.64
C TRP A 223 2.19 25.84 -9.13
N ASN A 224 1.76 24.80 -8.43
CA ASN A 224 2.07 23.42 -8.79
C ASN A 224 1.40 22.98 -10.10
N GLY A 225 0.26 23.58 -10.45
CA GLY A 225 -0.45 23.37 -11.71
C GLY A 225 0.04 24.24 -12.88
N ASN A 226 1.17 24.93 -12.75
CA ASN A 226 1.76 25.68 -13.84
C ASN A 226 2.38 24.72 -14.88
N GLN A 227 1.82 24.69 -16.08
CA GLN A 227 2.21 23.75 -17.15
C GLN A 227 3.68 23.89 -17.57
N ALA A 228 4.25 25.09 -17.49
CA ALA A 228 5.65 25.31 -17.85
C ALA A 228 6.63 24.65 -16.87
N ARG A 229 6.16 24.24 -15.68
CA ARG A 229 6.95 23.61 -14.60
C ARG A 229 6.63 22.13 -14.40
N LEU A 230 5.59 21.65 -15.06
CA LEU A 230 5.22 20.24 -15.10
C LEU A 230 6.01 19.58 -16.23
N GLY A 231 6.84 18.60 -15.91
CA GLY A 231 7.64 17.84 -16.86
C GLY A 231 7.25 16.36 -16.90
N PRO A 232 7.46 15.67 -18.04
CA PRO A 232 7.15 14.24 -18.17
C PRO A 232 7.88 13.44 -17.10
N ARG A 233 7.25 12.39 -16.56
CA ARG A 233 7.86 11.54 -15.54
C ARG A 233 9.00 10.69 -16.10
N SER A 234 9.01 10.47 -17.41
CA SER A 234 10.05 9.69 -18.12
C SER A 234 11.45 10.29 -18.08
N VAL A 235 11.58 11.60 -17.81
CA VAL A 235 12.88 12.27 -17.70
C VAL A 235 13.48 12.19 -16.30
N ILE A 236 12.82 11.49 -15.37
CA ILE A 236 13.23 11.35 -13.97
C ILE A 236 13.48 9.88 -13.67
N ASN A 237 14.69 9.58 -13.20
CA ASN A 237 15.01 8.28 -12.61
C ASN A 237 14.67 8.35 -11.12
N ALA A 238 13.59 7.69 -10.72
CA ALA A 238 13.07 7.79 -9.36
C ALA A 238 13.93 7.09 -8.29
N PHE A 239 14.78 6.15 -8.70
CA PHE A 239 15.67 5.44 -7.76
C PHE A 239 16.92 6.27 -7.45
N THR A 240 17.60 6.73 -8.49
CA THR A 240 18.85 7.53 -8.35
C THR A 240 18.59 8.99 -8.02
N GLY A 241 17.37 9.47 -8.31
CA GLY A 241 17.02 10.88 -8.22
C GLY A 241 17.69 11.73 -9.30
N GLU A 242 18.08 11.13 -10.43
CA GLU A 242 18.63 11.85 -11.59
C GLU A 242 17.51 12.47 -12.45
N PHE A 243 17.76 13.69 -12.92
CA PHE A 243 16.84 14.47 -13.73
C PHE A 243 17.48 14.79 -15.09
N GLN A 244 16.83 14.37 -16.16
CA GLN A 244 17.12 14.87 -17.50
C GLN A 244 16.45 16.24 -17.71
N PRO A 245 16.95 17.07 -18.65
CA PRO A 245 16.38 18.39 -18.90
C PRO A 245 14.87 18.32 -19.19
N LEU A 246 14.08 19.09 -18.43
CA LEU A 246 12.64 19.12 -18.58
C LEU A 246 12.25 19.87 -19.86
N PRO A 247 11.51 19.24 -20.79
CA PRO A 247 11.00 19.94 -21.96
C PRO A 247 9.94 20.97 -21.55
N SER A 248 10.18 22.23 -21.90
CA SER A 248 9.17 23.28 -21.78
C SER A 248 7.92 22.93 -22.60
N GLY A 249 6.73 23.28 -22.11
CA GLY A 249 5.51 23.08 -22.88
C GLY A 249 4.29 23.73 -22.23
N SER A 250 3.29 24.00 -23.05
CA SER A 250 1.95 24.44 -22.65
C SER A 250 0.93 23.89 -23.64
N GLY A 251 -0.32 23.74 -23.21
CA GLY A 251 -1.40 23.23 -24.05
C GLY A 251 -2.76 23.76 -23.60
N ASP A 252 -3.81 22.95 -23.79
CA ASP A 252 -5.15 23.24 -23.28
C ASP A 252 -5.19 23.32 -21.74
N SER A 253 -6.39 23.50 -21.15
CA SER A 253 -6.53 23.64 -19.70
C SER A 253 -6.23 22.37 -18.90
N THR A 254 -6.14 21.18 -19.51
CA THR A 254 -5.82 19.93 -18.80
C THR A 254 -4.36 19.52 -18.98
N PHE A 255 -3.67 20.07 -19.99
CA PHE A 255 -2.29 19.72 -20.34
C PHE A 255 -1.36 19.65 -19.12
N ARG A 256 -0.72 18.47 -18.94
CA ARG A 256 0.27 18.12 -17.90
C ARG A 256 -0.24 18.12 -16.45
N ARG A 257 -1.44 18.60 -16.18
CA ARG A 257 -2.04 18.63 -14.83
C ARG A 257 -2.52 17.24 -14.41
N LEU A 258 -3.00 17.10 -13.18
CA LEU A 258 -3.65 15.86 -12.72
C LEU A 258 -4.96 15.70 -13.49
N GLN A 259 -5.01 14.71 -14.39
CA GLN A 259 -6.19 14.43 -15.22
C GLN A 259 -6.99 13.28 -14.61
N ILE A 260 -8.31 13.43 -14.57
CA ILE A 260 -9.27 12.38 -14.20
C ILE A 260 -10.42 12.41 -15.21
N ASP A 261 -10.83 11.27 -15.74
CA ASP A 261 -11.99 11.20 -16.62
C ASP A 261 -13.29 11.32 -15.80
N ALA A 262 -14.29 12.04 -16.33
CA ALA A 262 -15.58 12.20 -15.67
C ALA A 262 -16.28 10.86 -15.40
N ALA A 263 -16.05 9.83 -16.23
CA ALA A 263 -16.59 8.49 -16.02
C ALA A 263 -16.07 7.87 -14.72
N ASP A 264 -14.84 8.19 -14.30
CA ASP A 264 -14.27 7.68 -13.05
C ASP A 264 -14.82 8.35 -11.79
N LEU A 265 -15.52 9.47 -11.96
CA LEU A 265 -16.15 10.27 -10.89
C LEU A 265 -17.68 10.10 -10.85
N ASP A 266 -18.25 9.32 -11.78
CA ASP A 266 -19.69 9.17 -11.91
C ASP A 266 -20.28 8.41 -10.72
N THR A 267 -21.16 9.07 -9.96
CA THR A 267 -21.81 8.51 -8.78
C THR A 267 -22.88 7.48 -9.10
N SER A 268 -23.34 7.44 -10.36
CA SER A 268 -24.27 6.39 -10.80
C SER A 268 -23.55 5.06 -11.05
N THR A 269 -22.32 5.12 -11.57
CA THR A 269 -21.45 3.96 -11.79
C THR A 269 -20.75 3.52 -10.51
N TYR A 270 -20.33 4.48 -9.67
CA TYR A 270 -19.56 4.22 -8.45
C TYR A 270 -20.25 4.78 -7.19
N PRO A 271 -21.44 4.28 -6.83
CA PRO A 271 -22.16 4.75 -5.66
C PRO A 271 -21.35 4.51 -4.38
N GLY A 272 -21.23 5.54 -3.55
CA GLY A 272 -20.52 5.44 -2.26
C GLY A 272 -19.00 5.37 -2.36
N ALA A 273 -18.41 5.54 -3.55
CA ALA A 273 -16.97 5.51 -3.73
C ALA A 273 -16.23 6.56 -2.87
N LEU A 274 -15.07 6.17 -2.36
CA LEU A 274 -14.14 7.06 -1.68
C LEU A 274 -13.04 7.47 -2.66
N TYR A 275 -12.58 8.72 -2.55
CA TYR A 275 -11.56 9.27 -3.43
C TYR A 275 -10.38 9.80 -2.63
N PHE A 276 -9.19 9.58 -3.17
CA PHE A 276 -7.94 9.99 -2.58
C PHE A 276 -7.06 10.66 -3.62
N VAL A 277 -6.22 11.58 -3.18
CA VAL A 277 -5.11 12.11 -3.97
C VAL A 277 -3.80 11.74 -3.31
N GLU A 278 -2.77 11.60 -4.11
CA GLU A 278 -1.42 11.31 -3.64
C GLU A 278 -0.45 12.33 -4.21
N GLY A 279 0.53 12.69 -3.40
CA GLY A 279 1.72 13.36 -3.85
C GLY A 279 2.94 12.46 -3.66
N VAL A 280 3.71 12.25 -4.72
CA VAL A 280 4.95 11.45 -4.72
C VAL A 280 6.12 12.33 -5.09
N TYR A 281 7.15 12.33 -4.24
CA TYR A 281 8.36 13.09 -4.46
C TYR A 281 9.50 12.22 -5.00
N VAL A 282 10.25 12.76 -5.95
CA VAL A 282 11.61 12.32 -6.27
C VAL A 282 12.55 13.46 -5.94
N CYS A 283 13.60 13.19 -5.16
CA CYS A 283 14.63 14.18 -4.82
C CYS A 283 16.01 13.55 -4.90
N THR A 284 16.95 14.23 -5.57
CA THR A 284 18.33 13.78 -5.74
C THR A 284 19.01 13.51 -4.41
N ASP A 285 19.01 14.46 -3.48
CA ASP A 285 19.75 14.30 -2.21
C ASP A 285 19.12 13.24 -1.29
N SER A 286 17.79 13.11 -1.30
CA SER A 286 17.10 12.02 -0.59
C SER A 286 17.43 10.66 -1.18
N SER A 287 17.52 10.57 -2.51
CA SER A 287 17.90 9.34 -3.22
C SER A 287 19.35 8.93 -2.92
N LEU A 288 20.27 9.90 -2.95
CA LEU A 288 21.68 9.68 -2.57
C LEU A 288 21.84 9.28 -1.10
N ALA A 289 20.95 9.75 -0.23
CA ALA A 289 20.92 9.38 1.19
C ALA A 289 20.19 8.04 1.46
N GLY A 290 19.53 7.45 0.46
CA GLY A 290 18.69 6.26 0.63
C GLY A 290 17.36 6.52 1.37
N ASN A 291 16.98 7.79 1.56
CA ASN A 291 15.78 8.22 2.27
C ASN A 291 14.62 8.44 1.28
N THR A 292 14.14 7.37 0.64
CA THR A 292 13.13 7.43 -0.43
C THR A 292 11.88 6.58 -0.14
N ALA A 293 11.75 6.06 1.09
CA ALA A 293 10.71 5.11 1.46
C ALA A 293 9.41 5.75 1.96
N ASN A 294 9.45 7.06 2.24
CA ASN A 294 8.43 7.87 2.92
C ASN A 294 8.08 9.15 2.11
N ASN A 295 8.44 9.18 0.83
CA ASN A 295 8.28 10.34 -0.05
C ASN A 295 6.95 10.35 -0.82
N ALA A 296 6.05 9.40 -0.52
CA ALA A 296 4.66 9.42 -0.98
C ALA A 296 3.73 9.70 0.20
N THR A 297 2.68 10.46 -0.07
CA THR A 297 1.66 10.80 0.93
C THR A 297 0.29 10.85 0.25
N TYR A 298 -0.74 10.32 0.90
CA TYR A 298 -2.11 10.43 0.42
C TYR A 298 -3.04 11.23 1.33
N LYS A 299 -4.08 11.79 0.70
CA LYS A 299 -5.12 12.59 1.33
C LYS A 299 -6.49 12.24 0.76
N ARG A 300 -7.53 12.17 1.60
CA ARG A 300 -8.90 12.02 1.11
C ARG A 300 -9.37 13.31 0.42
N VAL A 301 -10.15 13.14 -0.66
CA VAL A 301 -10.86 14.22 -1.35
C VAL A 301 -12.32 13.85 -1.56
N THR A 302 -13.13 14.86 -1.88
CA THR A 302 -14.50 14.71 -2.36
C THR A 302 -14.69 15.49 -3.65
N PHE A 303 -15.68 15.09 -4.44
CA PHE A 303 -16.08 15.79 -5.66
C PHE A 303 -17.52 16.27 -5.52
N ASN A 304 -17.78 17.51 -5.94
CA ASN A 304 -19.15 18.00 -6.03
C ASN A 304 -19.81 17.61 -7.37
N ALA A 305 -21.07 18.00 -7.58
CA ALA A 305 -21.82 17.66 -8.80
C ALA A 305 -21.23 18.22 -10.11
N SER A 306 -20.29 19.17 -10.03
CA SER A 306 -19.54 19.69 -11.18
C SER A 306 -18.14 19.07 -11.27
N ASN A 307 -17.89 17.99 -10.54
CA ASN A 307 -16.60 17.33 -10.37
C ASN A 307 -15.49 18.28 -9.89
N ASN A 308 -15.83 19.34 -9.15
CA ASN A 308 -14.79 20.11 -8.47
C ASN A 308 -14.33 19.35 -7.23
N MET A 309 -13.01 19.17 -7.12
CA MET A 309 -12.34 18.52 -6.01
C MET A 309 -12.28 19.45 -4.81
N ALA A 310 -12.54 18.87 -3.63
CA ALA A 310 -12.34 19.48 -2.32
C ALA A 310 -11.52 18.54 -1.43
N LEU A 311 -10.67 19.13 -0.58
CA LEU A 311 -9.80 18.37 0.33
C LEU A 311 -10.54 18.03 1.62
N ALA A 312 -10.38 16.79 2.11
CA ALA A 312 -10.71 16.43 3.48
C ALA A 312 -9.64 16.98 4.46
N PRO A 313 -9.89 17.04 5.78
CA PRO A 313 -8.89 17.57 6.73
C PRO A 313 -7.70 16.61 6.94
N GLU A 314 -7.99 15.32 7.12
CA GLU A 314 -7.04 14.26 7.48
C GLU A 314 -6.02 13.98 6.37
N MET A 315 -4.81 13.57 6.76
CA MET A 315 -3.67 13.33 5.88
C MET A 315 -2.86 12.15 6.39
N SER A 316 -2.40 11.28 5.49
CA SER A 316 -1.57 10.11 5.82
C SER A 316 -0.15 10.30 5.30
N ALA A 317 0.62 11.16 5.98
CA ALA A 317 1.97 11.53 5.55
C ALA A 317 2.95 10.34 5.59
N GLY A 318 3.80 10.25 4.56
CA GLY A 318 4.81 9.20 4.44
C GLY A 318 4.30 7.84 3.94
N ARG A 319 3.01 7.73 3.58
CA ARG A 319 2.40 6.52 3.01
C ARG A 319 1.74 6.87 1.67
N GLY A 320 2.00 6.06 0.64
CA GLY A 320 1.30 6.17 -0.65
C GLY A 320 -0.18 5.77 -0.56
N ALA A 321 -0.99 6.19 -1.53
CA ALA A 321 -2.44 6.00 -1.53
C ALA A 321 -2.89 4.54 -1.60
N ILE A 322 -2.01 3.62 -2.01
CA ILE A 322 -2.28 2.17 -1.91
C ILE A 322 -2.67 1.75 -0.49
N TRP A 323 -2.14 2.44 0.54
CA TRP A 323 -2.49 2.19 1.93
C TRP A 323 -3.91 2.62 2.29
N ALA A 324 -4.53 3.53 1.52
CA ALA A 324 -5.93 3.88 1.69
C ALA A 324 -6.87 2.68 1.48
N TRP A 325 -6.42 1.64 0.78
CA TRP A 325 -7.19 0.41 0.61
C TRP A 325 -7.38 -0.33 1.94
N ALA A 326 -6.31 -0.52 2.71
CA ALA A 326 -6.40 -1.11 4.05
C ALA A 326 -7.04 -0.13 5.05
N ASP A 327 -6.76 1.16 4.93
CA ASP A 327 -7.22 2.14 5.91
C ASP A 327 -8.73 2.47 5.78
N HIS A 328 -9.34 2.18 4.62
CA HIS A 328 -10.73 2.54 4.31
C HIS A 328 -11.52 1.46 3.52
N GLY A 329 -11.00 0.24 3.40
CA GLY A 329 -11.58 -0.82 2.55
C GLY A 329 -13.00 -1.24 2.94
N GLU A 330 -13.34 -1.16 4.23
CA GLU A 330 -14.68 -1.44 4.77
C GLU A 330 -15.53 -0.17 4.93
N GLY A 331 -15.09 0.94 4.34
CA GLY A 331 -15.74 2.25 4.39
C GLY A 331 -14.84 3.35 4.98
N LEU A 332 -15.37 4.57 5.03
CA LEU A 332 -14.61 5.72 5.50
C LEU A 332 -14.13 5.51 6.94
N ASN A 333 -12.81 5.56 7.12
CA ASN A 333 -12.12 5.35 8.40
C ASN A 333 -12.45 3.99 9.04
N ALA A 334 -12.83 3.00 8.22
CA ALA A 334 -13.05 1.62 8.63
C ALA A 334 -11.94 0.74 8.04
N LEU A 335 -11.08 0.23 8.92
CA LEU A 335 -9.95 -0.61 8.54
C LEU A 335 -10.45 -1.93 7.95
N ASP A 336 -9.86 -2.30 6.82
CA ASP A 336 -10.06 -3.58 6.16
C ASP A 336 -8.87 -4.49 6.49
N ARG A 337 -9.13 -5.46 7.38
CA ARG A 337 -8.11 -6.40 7.87
C ARG A 337 -7.84 -7.55 6.92
N ASP A 338 -8.66 -7.68 5.87
CA ASP A 338 -8.48 -8.72 4.84
C ASP A 338 -7.56 -8.23 3.71
N ILE A 339 -7.17 -6.95 3.72
CA ILE A 339 -6.10 -6.44 2.85
C ILE A 339 -4.74 -6.91 3.36
N ASP A 340 -4.12 -7.81 2.61
CA ASP A 340 -2.71 -8.12 2.77
C ASP A 340 -1.87 -7.10 2.00
N ILE A 341 -1.17 -6.21 2.73
CA ILE A 341 -0.37 -5.12 2.16
C ILE A 341 1.03 -5.04 2.78
N ARG A 342 2.04 -4.95 1.90
CA ARG A 342 3.46 -4.97 2.28
C ARG A 342 4.35 -4.21 1.32
N ASN A 343 5.46 -3.68 1.84
CA ASN A 343 6.54 -3.14 1.03
C ASN A 343 7.40 -4.30 0.50
N VAL A 344 7.87 -4.17 -0.74
CA VAL A 344 8.77 -5.14 -1.38
C VAL A 344 9.90 -4.36 -2.06
N ASP A 345 11.11 -4.52 -1.52
CA ASP A 345 12.29 -3.83 -2.03
C ASP A 345 13.01 -4.67 -3.08
N VAL A 346 13.39 -4.04 -4.19
CA VAL A 346 14.35 -4.61 -5.12
C VAL A 346 15.75 -4.29 -4.59
N PRO A 347 16.62 -5.29 -4.36
CA PRO A 347 17.98 -5.04 -3.89
C PRO A 347 18.73 -4.05 -4.78
N ASP A 348 19.38 -3.06 -4.16
CA ASP A 348 20.15 -1.99 -4.81
C ASP A 348 19.37 -1.21 -5.88
N GLU A 349 18.05 -1.11 -5.71
CA GLU A 349 17.10 -0.41 -6.60
C GLU A 349 15.97 0.18 -5.73
N GLY A 350 14.76 0.41 -6.26
CA GLY A 350 13.64 0.97 -5.51
C GLY A 350 12.67 -0.05 -4.88
N ARG A 351 11.59 0.53 -4.34
CA ARG A 351 10.51 -0.13 -3.61
C ARG A 351 9.24 -0.22 -4.46
N PHE A 352 8.57 -1.36 -4.33
CA PHE A 352 7.17 -1.53 -4.66
C PHE A 352 6.34 -1.68 -3.38
N VAL A 353 5.04 -1.41 -3.47
CA VAL A 353 4.06 -1.78 -2.45
C VAL A 353 3.07 -2.73 -3.10
N PHE A 354 2.91 -3.89 -2.49
CA PHE A 354 2.01 -4.94 -2.94
C PHE A 354 0.80 -4.98 -2.02
N ALA A 355 -0.40 -5.09 -2.59
CA ALA A 355 -1.64 -5.28 -1.85
C ALA A 355 -2.55 -6.31 -2.52
N SER A 356 -3.26 -7.11 -1.73
CA SER A 356 -4.27 -8.05 -2.22
C SER A 356 -5.49 -8.17 -1.29
N LYS A 357 -6.66 -8.45 -1.87
CA LYS A 357 -7.90 -8.83 -1.16
C LYS A 357 -8.54 -10.02 -1.88
N VAL A 358 -9.22 -10.89 -1.14
CA VAL A 358 -10.12 -11.89 -1.71
C VAL A 358 -11.52 -11.64 -1.19
N ILE A 359 -12.49 -11.71 -2.10
CA ILE A 359 -13.91 -11.46 -1.81
C ILE A 359 -14.66 -12.74 -2.18
N ASP A 360 -15.34 -13.31 -1.20
CA ASP A 360 -16.28 -14.42 -1.41
C ASP A 360 -17.56 -13.88 -2.06
N ASN A 361 -17.89 -14.38 -3.25
CA ASN A 361 -19.08 -13.96 -3.98
C ASN A 361 -20.37 -14.61 -3.43
N GLY A 362 -20.25 -15.56 -2.51
CA GLY A 362 -21.37 -16.27 -1.89
C GLY A 362 -22.01 -17.34 -2.78
N ASP A 363 -21.39 -17.65 -3.93
CA ASP A 363 -21.87 -18.61 -4.92
C ASP A 363 -20.86 -19.75 -5.20
N GLY A 364 -19.82 -19.87 -4.37
CA GLY A 364 -18.72 -20.82 -4.56
C GLY A 364 -17.64 -20.31 -5.51
N SER A 365 -17.66 -19.02 -5.87
CA SER A 365 -16.55 -18.33 -6.52
C SER A 365 -15.96 -17.23 -5.65
N TRP A 366 -14.69 -16.91 -5.89
CA TRP A 366 -13.94 -15.89 -5.17
C TRP A 366 -13.34 -14.91 -6.16
N ARG A 367 -13.49 -13.61 -5.88
CA ARG A 367 -12.85 -12.53 -6.61
C ARG A 367 -11.51 -12.20 -5.97
N TYR A 368 -10.43 -12.36 -6.73
CA TYR A 368 -9.06 -12.07 -6.32
C TYR A 368 -8.65 -10.70 -6.85
N GLU A 369 -8.30 -9.80 -5.94
CA GLU A 369 -7.93 -8.42 -6.22
C GLU A 369 -6.46 -8.19 -5.88
N TYR A 370 -5.70 -7.61 -6.82
CA TYR A 370 -4.29 -7.28 -6.63
C TYR A 370 -4.01 -5.85 -7.06
N ALA A 371 -3.14 -5.16 -6.30
CA ALA A 371 -2.60 -3.86 -6.65
C ALA A 371 -1.10 -3.84 -6.41
N VAL A 372 -0.35 -3.30 -7.38
CA VAL A 372 1.10 -3.11 -7.28
C VAL A 372 1.43 -1.66 -7.56
N PHE A 373 1.93 -0.95 -6.55
CA PHE A 373 2.38 0.43 -6.67
C PHE A 373 3.91 0.46 -6.76
N ASN A 374 4.46 1.08 -7.79
CA ASN A 374 5.88 1.35 -7.88
C ASN A 374 6.17 2.71 -7.25
N LEU A 375 6.78 2.72 -6.07
CA LEU A 375 7.13 3.97 -5.40
C LEU A 375 8.25 4.69 -6.16
N ASN A 376 9.37 3.98 -6.38
CA ASN A 376 10.59 4.60 -6.90
C ASN A 376 11.56 3.65 -7.63
N SER A 377 11.18 2.41 -7.97
CA SER A 377 12.04 1.53 -8.77
C SER A 377 12.13 2.02 -10.21
N ASP A 378 13.33 2.39 -10.66
CA ASP A 378 13.56 2.76 -12.06
C ASP A 378 13.49 1.52 -12.97
N ARG A 379 13.83 0.34 -12.42
CA ARG A 379 13.69 -0.94 -13.13
C ARG A 379 12.27 -1.27 -13.55
N SER A 380 11.25 -0.70 -12.90
CA SER A 380 9.83 -0.83 -13.26
C SER A 380 9.32 -2.28 -13.26
N GLY A 381 8.01 -2.48 -13.27
CA GLY A 381 7.39 -3.80 -13.43
C GLY A 381 7.07 -4.10 -14.89
N GLY A 382 7.36 -5.32 -15.36
CA GLY A 382 7.11 -5.78 -16.73
C GLY A 382 6.19 -7.01 -16.84
N SER A 383 6.00 -7.73 -15.74
CA SER A 383 4.98 -8.79 -15.65
C SER A 383 4.53 -8.99 -14.21
N PHE A 384 3.34 -9.56 -14.03
CA PHE A 384 2.79 -9.95 -12.74
C PHE A 384 2.19 -11.35 -12.88
N SER A 385 2.48 -12.25 -11.94
CA SER A 385 2.04 -13.64 -11.99
C SER A 385 1.51 -14.09 -10.64
N VAL A 386 0.32 -14.67 -10.66
CA VAL A 386 -0.35 -15.29 -9.51
C VAL A 386 -0.41 -16.79 -9.75
N PRO A 387 0.13 -17.64 -8.86
CA PRO A 387 0.03 -19.08 -9.01
C PRO A 387 -1.43 -19.52 -8.93
N VAL A 388 -1.83 -20.40 -9.84
CA VAL A 388 -3.18 -20.98 -9.87
C VAL A 388 -3.05 -22.45 -10.25
N PRO A 389 -3.48 -23.39 -9.40
CA PRO A 389 -3.44 -24.81 -9.73
C PRO A 389 -4.21 -25.13 -11.02
N ASP A 390 -3.74 -26.12 -11.79
CA ASP A 390 -4.34 -26.46 -13.09
C ASP A 390 -5.80 -26.96 -12.99
N SER A 391 -6.24 -27.35 -11.79
CA SER A 391 -7.62 -27.77 -11.49
C SER A 391 -8.61 -26.61 -11.32
N VAL A 392 -8.13 -25.37 -11.21
CA VAL A 392 -8.94 -24.19 -10.89
C VAL A 392 -9.46 -23.54 -12.18
N THR A 393 -10.76 -23.26 -12.22
CA THR A 393 -11.38 -22.49 -13.30
C THR A 393 -11.19 -21.00 -13.04
N VAL A 394 -10.50 -20.31 -13.95
CA VAL A 394 -10.32 -18.85 -13.89
C VAL A 394 -11.23 -18.14 -14.89
N THR A 395 -11.95 -17.13 -14.43
CA THR A 395 -12.81 -16.26 -15.24
C THR A 395 -12.56 -14.78 -14.94
N ASN A 396 -13.19 -13.89 -15.71
CA ASN A 396 -13.22 -12.44 -15.45
C ASN A 396 -11.84 -11.79 -15.21
N VAL A 397 -10.82 -12.29 -15.89
CA VAL A 397 -9.45 -11.78 -15.83
C VAL A 397 -9.42 -10.35 -16.36
N GLY A 398 -8.97 -9.41 -15.55
CA GLY A 398 -8.88 -8.01 -15.92
C GLY A 398 -7.60 -7.33 -15.44
N PHE A 399 -7.41 -6.13 -15.96
CA PHE A 399 -6.23 -5.31 -15.76
C PHE A 399 -6.60 -3.84 -15.83
N HIS A 400 -5.89 -3.01 -15.07
CA HIS A 400 -6.00 -1.57 -15.15
C HIS A 400 -4.65 -0.88 -14.92
N SER A 401 -4.36 0.13 -15.76
CA SER A 401 -3.26 1.08 -15.60
C SER A 401 -3.74 2.51 -15.83
N PRO A 402 -3.26 3.52 -15.10
CA PRO A 402 -3.58 4.92 -15.37
C PRO A 402 -3.02 5.35 -16.74
N PRO A 403 -3.73 6.24 -17.48
CA PRO A 403 -3.27 6.69 -18.79
C PRO A 403 -2.16 7.74 -18.69
N TYR A 404 -1.07 7.51 -19.41
CA TYR A 404 -0.11 8.54 -19.78
C TYR A 404 -0.74 9.53 -20.77
N HIS A 405 -0.47 10.82 -20.61
CA HIS A 405 -1.12 11.86 -21.40
C HIS A 405 -0.15 12.98 -21.78
N SER A 406 -0.65 14.02 -22.46
CA SER A 406 0.10 15.26 -22.72
C SER A 406 1.48 15.07 -23.38
N GLY A 407 1.63 14.03 -24.20
CA GLY A 407 2.86 13.74 -24.93
C GLY A 407 3.95 13.04 -24.11
N GLU A 408 3.58 12.41 -22.99
CA GLU A 408 4.47 11.45 -22.32
C GLU A 408 4.86 10.33 -23.30
N ILE A 409 6.10 9.84 -23.18
CA ILE A 409 6.68 8.93 -24.18
C ILE A 409 6.18 7.49 -24.04
N TYR A 410 5.58 7.17 -22.89
CA TYR A 410 5.15 5.82 -22.57
C TYR A 410 3.83 5.46 -23.25
N ASP A 411 3.76 4.24 -23.78
CA ASP A 411 2.57 3.68 -24.41
C ASP A 411 1.48 3.38 -23.36
N ASN A 412 0.21 3.48 -23.78
CA ASN A 412 -0.98 3.19 -22.97
C ASN A 412 -1.62 1.83 -23.28
N THR A 413 -1.07 1.07 -24.22
CA THR A 413 -1.56 -0.26 -24.60
C THR A 413 -1.53 -1.15 -23.36
N PHE A 414 -2.69 -1.71 -23.00
CA PHE A 414 -2.84 -2.50 -21.79
C PHE A 414 -2.03 -3.79 -21.82
N TRP A 415 -1.68 -4.28 -20.64
CA TRP A 415 -1.03 -5.57 -20.47
C TRP A 415 -1.94 -6.68 -20.95
N THR A 416 -1.35 -7.69 -21.57
CA THR A 416 -2.08 -8.90 -21.98
C THR A 416 -2.04 -9.92 -20.86
N SER A 417 -3.17 -10.59 -20.62
CA SER A 417 -3.25 -11.70 -19.66
C SER A 417 -3.22 -13.07 -20.35
N SER A 418 -2.73 -14.06 -19.63
CA SER A 418 -2.78 -15.48 -20.00
C SER A 418 -3.04 -16.34 -18.78
N VAL A 419 -3.91 -17.35 -18.94
CA VAL A 419 -4.17 -18.38 -17.93
C VAL A 419 -3.55 -19.69 -18.42
N GLY A 420 -2.69 -20.30 -17.60
CA GLY A 420 -2.08 -21.60 -17.88
C GLY A 420 -0.68 -21.73 -17.30
N SER A 421 -0.09 -22.92 -17.39
CA SER A 421 1.21 -23.23 -16.78
C SER A 421 1.23 -23.01 -15.26
N GLY A 422 0.13 -23.33 -14.57
CA GLY A 422 0.01 -23.14 -13.13
C GLY A 422 -0.08 -21.68 -12.66
N ALA A 423 -0.48 -20.72 -13.52
CA ALA A 423 -0.61 -19.32 -13.14
C ALA A 423 -1.58 -18.50 -14.01
N VAL A 424 -2.03 -17.38 -13.45
CA VAL A 424 -2.54 -16.23 -14.22
C VAL A 424 -1.42 -15.21 -14.31
N THR A 425 -1.02 -14.87 -15.53
CA THR A 425 0.07 -13.92 -15.79
C THR A 425 -0.41 -12.76 -16.62
N TRP A 426 -0.01 -11.54 -16.25
CA TRP A 426 -0.13 -10.33 -17.06
C TRP A 426 1.27 -9.86 -17.44
N SER A 427 1.44 -9.38 -18.67
CA SER A 427 2.73 -8.88 -19.16
C SER A 427 2.58 -7.60 -19.96
N SER A 428 3.60 -6.74 -19.90
CA SER A 428 3.69 -5.59 -20.79
C SER A 428 3.61 -6.03 -22.25
N PRO A 429 3.02 -5.22 -23.16
CA PRO A 429 2.84 -5.60 -24.56
C PRO A 429 4.14 -6.03 -25.26
N GLU A 430 5.26 -5.43 -24.87
CA GLU A 430 6.58 -5.70 -25.41
C GLU A 430 7.60 -5.80 -24.28
N THR A 431 8.73 -6.48 -24.54
CA THR A 431 9.88 -6.50 -23.62
C THR A 431 10.69 -5.21 -23.70
N TYR A 432 11.54 -4.95 -22.71
CA TYR A 432 12.44 -3.78 -22.72
C TYR A 432 13.33 -3.73 -23.97
N ALA A 433 13.80 -4.88 -24.45
CA ALA A 433 14.65 -4.96 -25.65
C ALA A 433 13.90 -4.62 -26.94
N GLN A 434 12.59 -4.82 -26.98
CA GLN A 434 11.74 -4.51 -28.14
C GLN A 434 11.30 -3.05 -28.12
N ASN A 435 10.80 -2.58 -26.97
CA ASN A 435 10.32 -1.21 -26.81
C ASN A 435 10.50 -0.73 -25.36
N PRO A 436 11.56 0.04 -25.06
CA PRO A 436 11.78 0.62 -23.74
C PRO A 436 10.66 1.53 -23.24
N ASN A 437 9.79 2.01 -24.14
CA ASN A 437 8.68 2.92 -23.86
C ASN A 437 7.31 2.22 -23.85
N THR A 438 7.26 0.89 -23.96
CA THR A 438 6.00 0.15 -23.79
C THR A 438 5.40 0.40 -22.40
N ASN A 439 4.12 0.05 -22.24
CA ASN A 439 3.41 0.18 -21.00
C ASN A 439 4.02 -0.76 -19.95
N ALA A 440 4.82 -0.21 -19.04
CA ALA A 440 5.45 -0.92 -17.93
C ALA A 440 5.12 -0.15 -16.64
N LEU A 441 5.05 -0.82 -15.50
CA LEU A 441 4.70 -0.23 -14.21
C LEU A 441 5.80 0.76 -13.76
N ARG A 442 5.68 2.03 -14.13
CA ARG A 442 6.64 3.11 -13.86
C ARG A 442 6.45 3.70 -12.46
N TRP A 443 7.46 4.44 -12.00
CA TRP A 443 7.44 5.08 -10.69
C TRP A 443 6.23 6.00 -10.49
N GLY A 444 5.74 6.05 -9.25
CA GLY A 444 4.56 6.83 -8.87
C GLY A 444 3.28 6.39 -9.59
N THR A 445 3.21 5.15 -10.08
CA THR A 445 1.98 4.57 -10.67
C THR A 445 1.63 3.24 -10.02
N MET A 446 0.34 2.89 -10.03
CA MET A 446 -0.23 1.67 -9.48
C MET A 446 -1.04 0.94 -10.54
N TYR A 447 -0.74 -0.35 -10.75
CA TYR A 447 -1.53 -1.22 -11.63
C TYR A 447 -2.36 -2.18 -10.80
N ASN A 448 -3.53 -2.53 -11.35
CA ASN A 448 -4.44 -3.48 -10.74
C ASN A 448 -4.58 -4.71 -11.64
N PHE A 449 -4.67 -5.87 -11.00
CA PHE A 449 -4.86 -7.17 -11.63
C PHE A 449 -5.95 -7.90 -10.87
N TRP A 450 -6.87 -8.55 -11.57
CA TRP A 450 -7.94 -9.29 -10.91
C TRP A 450 -8.44 -10.43 -11.78
N PHE A 451 -9.09 -11.38 -11.13
CA PHE A 451 -9.83 -12.47 -11.77
C PHE A 451 -10.79 -13.08 -10.75
N GLU A 452 -11.66 -13.96 -11.22
CA GLU A 452 -12.48 -14.83 -10.39
C GLU A 452 -12.00 -16.27 -10.53
N ALA A 453 -12.06 -17.03 -9.43
CA ALA A 453 -11.77 -18.45 -9.43
C ALA A 453 -12.83 -19.22 -8.65
N ASP A 454 -13.00 -20.50 -8.97
CA ASP A 454 -13.92 -21.43 -8.33
C ASP A 454 -13.33 -22.11 -7.08
N THR A 455 -12.24 -21.58 -6.52
CA THR A 455 -11.66 -22.08 -5.26
C THR A 455 -11.33 -20.98 -4.26
N ALA A 456 -11.42 -21.36 -2.98
CA ALA A 456 -11.07 -20.53 -1.84
C ALA A 456 -9.57 -20.17 -1.86
N PRO A 457 -9.17 -19.09 -1.19
CA PRO A 457 -7.77 -18.67 -1.18
C PRO A 457 -6.89 -19.52 -0.26
N GLU A 458 -5.63 -19.71 -0.66
CA GLU A 458 -4.52 -20.13 0.20
C GLU A 458 -3.39 -19.11 0.19
N SER A 459 -2.48 -19.23 1.16
CA SER A 459 -1.24 -18.44 1.16
C SER A 459 -0.31 -18.90 0.05
N ALA A 460 0.15 -17.96 -0.77
CA ALA A 460 1.05 -18.22 -1.87
C ALA A 460 2.06 -17.08 -2.07
N ASN A 461 2.98 -17.23 -3.01
CA ASN A 461 3.84 -16.14 -3.46
C ASN A 461 3.42 -15.71 -4.86
N VAL A 462 3.16 -14.43 -5.03
CA VAL A 462 3.03 -13.80 -6.34
C VAL A 462 4.39 -13.30 -6.81
N THR A 463 4.56 -13.19 -8.12
CA THR A 463 5.82 -12.77 -8.74
C THR A 463 5.64 -11.50 -9.56
N LEU A 464 6.46 -10.48 -9.31
CA LEU A 464 6.59 -9.31 -10.17
C LEU A 464 7.88 -9.43 -10.99
N GLY A 465 7.76 -9.59 -12.31
CA GLY A 465 8.90 -9.52 -13.23
C GLY A 465 9.33 -8.07 -13.42
N LEU A 466 10.64 -7.80 -13.33
CA LEU A 466 11.19 -6.45 -13.52
C LEU A 466 11.40 -6.17 -15.01
N PHE A 467 11.02 -4.96 -15.44
CA PHE A 467 11.00 -4.61 -16.85
C PHE A 467 12.40 -4.32 -17.40
N LYS A 468 13.16 -3.42 -16.74
CA LYS A 468 14.55 -3.15 -17.14
C LYS A 468 15.45 -4.33 -16.70
N PRO A 469 16.38 -4.77 -17.57
CA PRO A 469 17.32 -5.84 -17.25
C PRO A 469 18.12 -5.58 -15.97
N GLY A 470 18.49 -6.66 -15.26
CA GLY A 470 19.28 -6.62 -14.03
C GLY A 470 19.06 -7.84 -13.15
N ALA A 471 19.80 -7.95 -12.06
CA ALA A 471 19.64 -9.02 -11.05
C ALA A 471 19.09 -8.41 -9.74
N PRO A 472 18.04 -9.00 -9.14
CA PRO A 472 17.26 -10.13 -9.65
C PRO A 472 16.39 -9.75 -10.85
N GLY A 473 15.96 -10.72 -11.67
CA GLY A 473 15.05 -10.47 -12.80
C GLY A 473 13.58 -10.28 -12.39
N SER A 474 13.24 -10.70 -11.18
CA SER A 474 11.90 -10.63 -10.59
C SER A 474 12.02 -10.54 -9.07
N ILE A 475 10.92 -10.16 -8.41
CA ILE A 475 10.77 -10.20 -6.96
C ILE A 475 9.49 -10.95 -6.61
N ASN A 476 9.50 -11.60 -5.45
CA ASN A 476 8.34 -12.32 -4.91
C ASN A 476 7.74 -11.54 -3.74
N ALA A 477 6.43 -11.62 -3.61
CA ALA A 477 5.70 -11.14 -2.45
C ALA A 477 4.80 -12.27 -1.95
N GLY A 478 4.81 -12.52 -0.64
CA GLY A 478 3.75 -13.33 -0.05
C GLY A 478 2.41 -12.64 -0.28
N SER A 479 1.38 -13.44 -0.56
CA SER A 479 0.03 -12.99 -0.85
C SER A 479 -0.91 -14.19 -0.69
N ILE A 480 -2.12 -14.04 -1.20
CA ILE A 480 -3.16 -15.05 -1.31
C ILE A 480 -3.39 -15.36 -2.79
N ALA A 481 -3.63 -16.63 -3.09
CA ALA A 481 -3.93 -17.12 -4.43
C ALA A 481 -4.93 -18.29 -4.34
N PRO A 482 -5.57 -18.70 -5.45
CA PRO A 482 -6.48 -19.84 -5.44
C PRO A 482 -5.82 -21.11 -4.92
N SER A 483 -6.49 -21.76 -3.97
CA SER A 483 -6.08 -23.06 -3.47
C SER A 483 -6.36 -24.15 -4.49
N ALA A 484 -5.59 -25.24 -4.39
CA ALA A 484 -5.94 -26.45 -5.12
C ALA A 484 -7.26 -26.99 -4.58
N ILE A 485 -8.09 -27.55 -5.45
CA ILE A 485 -9.25 -28.30 -5.02
C ILE A 485 -8.73 -29.53 -4.27
N ASP A 486 -8.98 -29.61 -2.96
CA ASP A 486 -8.58 -30.76 -2.15
C ASP A 486 -9.48 -31.94 -2.53
N CYS A 487 -9.00 -32.74 -3.47
CA CYS A 487 -9.70 -33.93 -3.97
C CYS A 487 -8.87 -35.18 -3.67
N PRO A 488 -8.77 -35.60 -2.40
CA PRO A 488 -7.89 -36.69 -1.99
C PRO A 488 -8.25 -38.03 -2.64
N TRP A 489 -9.46 -38.15 -3.20
CA TRP A 489 -9.97 -39.33 -3.89
C TRP A 489 -9.91 -39.26 -5.42
N ASP A 490 -9.39 -38.17 -6.00
CA ASP A 490 -8.94 -38.14 -7.38
C ASP A 490 -7.53 -38.76 -7.46
N LEU A 491 -7.51 -40.09 -7.39
CA LEU A 491 -6.28 -40.89 -7.40
C LEU A 491 -5.63 -40.93 -8.79
N SER A 492 -6.37 -40.55 -9.84
CA SER A 492 -5.92 -40.53 -11.22
C SER A 492 -5.40 -39.15 -11.67
N GLY A 493 -5.75 -38.09 -10.93
CA GLY A 493 -5.39 -36.70 -11.20
C GLY A 493 -6.15 -36.09 -12.38
N ASP A 494 -7.35 -36.60 -12.68
CA ASP A 494 -8.16 -36.16 -13.84
C ASP A 494 -9.23 -35.10 -13.50
N GLY A 495 -9.25 -34.63 -12.24
CA GLY A 495 -10.17 -33.64 -11.73
C GLY A 495 -11.55 -34.21 -11.37
N GLN A 496 -11.72 -35.53 -11.35
CA GLN A 496 -12.95 -36.20 -10.94
C GLN A 496 -12.65 -37.39 -10.02
N VAL A 497 -13.59 -37.70 -9.12
CA VAL A 497 -13.63 -38.97 -8.41
C VAL A 497 -14.59 -39.89 -9.13
N GLY A 498 -14.05 -40.88 -9.82
CA GLY A 498 -14.82 -41.77 -10.67
C GLY A 498 -14.25 -43.17 -10.81
N SER A 499 -14.61 -43.81 -11.93
CA SER A 499 -14.19 -45.19 -12.20
C SER A 499 -12.69 -45.35 -12.41
N ALA A 500 -12.01 -44.28 -12.86
CA ALA A 500 -10.56 -44.27 -13.00
C ALA A 500 -9.88 -44.40 -11.63
N ASP A 501 -10.31 -43.60 -10.66
CA ASP A 501 -9.81 -43.59 -9.28
C ASP A 501 -10.17 -44.86 -8.54
N LEU A 502 -11.39 -45.36 -8.73
CA LEU A 502 -11.78 -46.68 -8.21
C LEU A 502 -10.84 -47.78 -8.73
N GLY A 503 -10.44 -47.71 -10.00
CA GLY A 503 -9.46 -48.61 -10.59
C GLY A 503 -8.09 -48.52 -9.91
N VAL A 504 -7.61 -47.31 -9.64
CA VAL A 504 -6.35 -47.07 -8.91
C VAL A 504 -6.43 -47.61 -7.48
N LEU A 505 -7.52 -47.32 -6.77
CA LEU A 505 -7.75 -47.77 -5.39
C LEU A 505 -7.75 -49.29 -5.31
N LEU A 506 -8.56 -49.96 -6.15
CA LEU A 506 -8.65 -51.43 -6.18
C LEU A 506 -7.32 -52.08 -6.60
N GLY A 507 -6.52 -51.41 -7.42
CA GLY A 507 -5.18 -51.85 -7.79
C GLY A 507 -4.20 -51.93 -6.62
N GLN A 508 -4.44 -51.19 -5.54
CA GLN A 508 -3.63 -51.20 -4.31
C GLN A 508 -4.39 -51.75 -3.09
N TRP A 509 -5.45 -52.52 -3.33
CA TRP A 509 -6.30 -53.05 -2.27
C TRP A 509 -5.55 -53.92 -1.26
N GLY A 510 -5.75 -53.67 0.03
CA GLY A 510 -5.13 -54.41 1.13
C GLY A 510 -3.65 -54.06 1.35
N THR A 511 -3.12 -53.08 0.63
CA THR A 511 -1.77 -52.53 0.85
C THR A 511 -1.85 -51.09 1.33
N THR A 512 -2.13 -50.16 0.41
CA THR A 512 -2.33 -48.74 0.70
C THR A 512 -3.78 -48.45 1.11
N TYR A 513 -4.75 -49.11 0.47
CA TYR A 513 -6.17 -48.80 0.64
C TYR A 513 -6.99 -50.00 1.11
N GLY A 514 -8.07 -49.73 1.83
CA GLY A 514 -9.01 -50.72 2.34
C GLY A 514 -10.47 -50.27 2.24
N ALA A 515 -11.32 -50.96 3.00
CA ALA A 515 -12.77 -50.75 2.94
C ALA A 515 -13.24 -49.37 3.38
N SER A 516 -12.51 -48.71 4.29
CA SER A 516 -12.77 -47.31 4.67
C SER A 516 -12.54 -46.36 3.50
N ASP A 517 -11.39 -46.49 2.85
CA ASP A 517 -10.98 -45.65 1.72
C ASP A 517 -11.94 -45.81 0.53
N LEU A 518 -12.41 -47.03 0.28
CA LEU A 518 -13.43 -47.28 -0.73
C LEU A 518 -14.74 -46.55 -0.44
N ALA A 519 -15.17 -46.54 0.82
CA ALA A 519 -16.40 -45.87 1.20
C ALA A 519 -16.26 -44.35 1.05
N GLU A 520 -15.09 -43.80 1.36
CA GLU A 520 -14.79 -42.37 1.20
C GLU A 520 -14.69 -41.96 -0.28
N LEU A 521 -14.03 -42.77 -1.12
CA LEU A 521 -14.00 -42.56 -2.57
C LEU A 521 -15.41 -42.62 -3.18
N LEU A 522 -16.19 -43.65 -2.86
CA LEU A 522 -17.57 -43.78 -3.36
C LEU A 522 -18.49 -42.68 -2.84
N GLY A 523 -18.24 -42.18 -1.63
CA GLY A 523 -18.95 -41.05 -1.04
C GLY A 523 -18.62 -39.71 -1.70
N SER A 524 -17.46 -39.62 -2.35
CA SER A 524 -16.97 -38.42 -3.04
C SER A 524 -17.19 -38.47 -4.56
N TRP A 525 -17.94 -39.45 -5.06
CA TRP A 525 -18.11 -39.71 -6.49
C TRP A 525 -18.70 -38.52 -7.26
N GLY A 526 -17.99 -38.04 -8.27
CA GLY A 526 -18.35 -36.85 -9.03
C GLY A 526 -17.16 -35.95 -9.33
N PRO A 527 -17.39 -34.76 -9.91
CA PRO A 527 -16.33 -33.78 -10.12
C PRO A 527 -15.74 -33.32 -8.78
N CYS A 528 -14.43 -33.06 -8.77
CA CYS A 528 -13.76 -32.38 -7.67
C CYS A 528 -14.25 -30.92 -7.66
N ASN A 529 -14.95 -30.51 -6.60
CA ASN A 529 -15.51 -29.16 -6.44
C ASN A 529 -15.03 -28.55 -5.12
#